data_AF-A0AAN5UJA2-F1
#
_entry.id   AF-A0AAN5UJA2-F1
#
_cell.length_a   1.000
_cell.length_b   1.000
_cell.length_c   1.000
_cell.angle_alpha   90.00
_cell.angle_beta   90.00
_cell.angle_gamma   90.00
#
_symmetry.space_group_name_H-M   'P 1'
#
loop_
_entity.id
_entity.type
_entity.pdbx_description
1 polymer ?
#
loop_
_entity_poly.entity_id
_entity_poly.type
_entity_poly.pdbx_seq_one_letter_code
_entity_poly.pdbx_strand_id
1 'polypeptide(L)'
;MEKTENKPIVIGADAAPFKFELSQLVEMRISDEWGEVKARAQYAYGENQYLIHYKAADGRATTEWFGESMLEATEDDRHPGCPVFAGMKLPEG
;
A
#
# COMPACT_ATOMS: atom_id res chain seq x y z
N MET A 1 42.90 -0.37 -11.56
CA MET A 1 42.29 0.10 -10.30
C MET A 1 40.96 -0.63 -10.14
N GLU A 2 40.94 -1.68 -9.33
CA GLU A 2 39.70 -2.37 -8.95
C GLU A 2 38.84 -1.40 -8.14
N LYS A 3 37.62 -1.14 -8.61
CA LYS A 3 36.63 -0.44 -7.81
C LYS A 3 36.05 -1.45 -6.84
N THR A 4 36.40 -1.34 -5.56
CA THR A 4 35.71 -2.06 -4.50
C THR A 4 34.25 -1.61 -4.46
N GLU A 5 33.34 -2.49 -4.86
CA GLU A 5 31.90 -2.25 -4.69
C GLU A 5 31.59 -2.17 -3.20
N ASN A 6 31.22 -0.97 -2.74
CA ASN A 6 30.81 -0.75 -1.36
C ASN A 6 29.35 -1.20 -1.19
N LYS A 7 29.10 -2.52 -1.18
CA LYS A 7 27.77 -3.05 -0.87
C LYS A 7 27.53 -2.91 0.64
N PRO A 8 26.41 -2.31 1.08
CA PRO A 8 26.11 -2.18 2.49
C PRO A 8 26.01 -3.57 3.12
N ILE A 9 26.62 -3.72 4.31
CA ILE A 9 26.47 -4.92 5.12
C ILE A 9 25.03 -4.92 5.64
N VAL A 10 24.22 -5.87 5.17
CA VAL A 10 22.84 -6.02 5.62
C VAL A 10 22.87 -6.68 7.01
N ILE A 11 22.50 -5.91 8.04
CA ILE A 11 22.37 -6.38 9.42
C ILE A 11 20.89 -6.30 9.79
N GLY A 12 20.15 -7.40 9.66
CA GLY A 12 18.70 -7.47 9.91
C GLY A 12 18.01 -8.52 9.03
N ALA A 13 16.71 -8.75 9.27
CA ALA A 13 15.91 -9.55 8.34
C ALA A 13 15.79 -8.83 6.98
N ASP A 14 15.79 -9.59 5.89
CA ASP A 14 15.62 -9.01 4.56
C ASP A 14 14.27 -8.31 4.47
N ALA A 15 14.30 -7.03 4.13
CA ALA A 15 13.08 -6.25 4.00
C ALA A 15 12.35 -6.69 2.72
N ALA A 16 11.22 -7.38 2.88
CA ALA A 16 10.30 -7.62 1.78
C ALA A 16 9.88 -6.26 1.17
N PRO A 17 9.92 -6.11 -0.17
CA PRO A 17 9.48 -4.87 -0.81
C PRO A 17 8.00 -4.64 -0.51
N PHE A 18 7.60 -3.39 -0.35
CA PHE A 18 6.19 -3.03 -0.18
C PHE A 18 5.44 -3.18 -1.51
N LYS A 19 4.35 -3.95 -1.52
CA LYS A 19 3.45 -4.08 -2.67
C LYS A 19 2.71 -2.77 -3.00
N PHE A 20 2.25 -2.04 -2.00
CA PHE A 20 1.52 -0.77 -2.17
C PHE A 20 2.37 0.45 -1.83
N GLU A 21 2.08 1.56 -2.51
CA GLU A 21 2.76 2.85 -2.36
C GLU A 21 2.02 3.78 -1.39
N LEU A 22 2.72 4.79 -0.87
CA LEU A 22 2.06 5.84 -0.09
C LEU A 22 1.13 6.64 -0.99
N SER A 23 0.00 7.06 -0.44
CA SER A 23 -1.08 7.74 -1.16
C SER A 23 -1.79 6.88 -2.22
N GLN A 24 -1.41 5.62 -2.43
CA GLN A 24 -2.15 4.72 -3.30
C GLN A 24 -3.53 4.41 -2.71
N LEU A 25 -4.55 4.29 -3.56
CA LEU A 25 -5.85 3.78 -3.20
C LEU A 25 -5.85 2.25 -3.24
N VAL A 26 -6.40 1.67 -2.18
CA VAL A 26 -6.55 0.22 -2.03
C VAL A 26 -7.96 -0.11 -1.56
N GLU A 27 -8.39 -1.31 -1.91
CA GLU A 27 -9.67 -1.88 -1.52
C GLU A 27 -9.48 -3.04 -0.53
N MET A 28 -10.33 -3.11 0.48
CA MET A 28 -10.40 -4.25 1.39
C MET A 28 -11.21 -5.38 0.76
N ARG A 29 -10.57 -6.53 0.58
CA ARG A 29 -11.08 -7.69 -0.19
C ARG A 29 -12.46 -8.21 0.20
N ILE A 30 -12.91 -7.97 1.43
CA ILE A 30 -14.12 -8.60 1.99
C ILE A 30 -15.30 -7.64 2.11
N SER A 31 -15.06 -6.33 2.10
CA SER A 31 -16.08 -5.32 2.40
C SER A 31 -16.30 -4.32 1.27
N ASP A 32 -15.50 -4.38 0.21
CA ASP A 32 -15.50 -3.42 -0.91
C ASP A 32 -15.29 -1.96 -0.47
N GLU A 33 -14.81 -1.78 0.77
CA GLU A 33 -14.41 -0.48 1.30
C GLU A 33 -13.04 -0.14 0.73
N TRP A 34 -12.85 1.12 0.33
CA TRP A 34 -11.59 1.59 -0.22
C TRP A 34 -11.06 2.78 0.57
N GLY A 35 -9.74 2.94 0.55
CA GLY A 35 -9.06 3.99 1.28
C GLY A 35 -7.65 4.26 0.78
N GLU A 36 -7.01 5.24 1.42
CA GLU A 36 -5.67 5.71 1.08
C GLU A 36 -4.63 5.08 2.01
N VAL A 37 -3.55 4.56 1.43
CA VAL A 37 -2.36 4.13 2.18
C VAL A 37 -1.65 5.35 2.79
N LYS A 38 -1.70 5.51 4.11
CA LYS A 38 -1.05 6.60 4.85
C LYS A 38 0.31 6.23 5.42
N ALA A 39 0.52 4.95 5.74
CA ALA A 39 1.80 4.45 6.24
C ALA A 39 2.04 3.01 5.84
N ARG A 40 3.31 2.60 5.90
CA ARG A 40 3.78 1.25 5.60
C ARG A 40 4.71 0.81 6.72
N ALA A 41 4.55 -0.42 7.17
CA ALA A 41 5.35 -0.98 8.24
C ALA A 41 5.77 -2.41 7.92
N GLN A 42 6.95 -2.77 8.37
CA GLN A 42 7.46 -4.12 8.34
C GLN A 42 7.68 -4.61 9.77
N TYR A 43 7.36 -5.87 9.99
CA TYR A 43 7.52 -6.53 11.28
C TYR A 43 8.54 -7.66 11.15
N ALA A 44 9.20 -8.02 12.26
CA ALA A 44 10.18 -9.11 12.27
C ALA A 44 9.57 -10.47 11.87
N TYR A 45 8.26 -10.62 12.07
CA TYR A 45 7.49 -11.82 11.71
C TYR A 45 6.18 -11.39 11.05
N GLY A 46 5.94 -11.85 9.82
CA GLY A 46 4.69 -11.61 9.10
C GLY A 46 4.87 -10.80 7.82
N GLU A 47 3.73 -10.48 7.20
CA GLU A 47 3.67 -9.68 5.98
C GLU A 47 3.80 -8.17 6.26
N ASN A 48 4.04 -7.40 5.20
CA ASN A 48 3.97 -5.94 5.26
C ASN A 48 2.59 -5.50 5.74
N GLN A 49 2.56 -4.45 6.55
CA GLN A 49 1.36 -3.83 7.05
C GLN A 49 1.18 -2.44 6.46
N TYR A 50 -0.07 -2.04 6.28
CA TYR A 50 -0.47 -0.79 5.67
C TYR A 50 -1.49 -0.08 6.55
N LEU A 51 -1.24 1.19 6.86
CA LEU A 51 -2.19 2.02 7.59
C LEU A 51 -3.10 2.68 6.57
N ILE A 52 -4.37 2.29 6.54
CA ILE A 52 -5.34 2.78 5.56
C ILE A 52 -6.26 3.79 6.24
N HIS A 53 -6.41 4.96 5.63
CA HIS A 53 -7.49 5.90 5.99
C HIS A 53 -8.65 5.71 5.02
N TYR A 54 -9.80 5.30 5.53
CA TYR A 54 -10.96 4.91 4.71
C TYR A 54 -12.26 5.37 5.35
N LYS A 55 -13.33 5.32 4.54
CA LYS A 55 -14.69 5.49 5.04
C LYS A 55 -15.27 4.12 5.34
N ALA A 56 -15.53 3.85 6.62
CA ALA A 56 -16.15 2.60 7.05
C ALA A 56 -17.60 2.51 6.54
N ALA A 57 -18.16 1.30 6.52
CA ALA A 57 -19.53 1.00 6.09
C ALA A 57 -20.60 1.75 6.89
N ASP A 58 -20.30 2.13 8.13
CA ASP A 58 -21.16 2.97 8.97
C ASP A 58 -21.08 4.47 8.64
N GLY A 59 -20.27 4.83 7.64
CA GLY A 59 -20.10 6.16 7.11
C GLY A 59 -19.02 7.00 7.78
N ARG A 60 -18.34 6.49 8.81
CA ARG A 60 -17.28 7.24 9.52
C ARG A 60 -15.95 7.18 8.79
N ALA A 61 -15.21 8.27 8.81
CA ALA A 61 -13.79 8.25 8.48
C ALA A 61 -13.02 7.58 9.63
N THR A 62 -12.22 6.57 9.31
CA THR A 62 -11.43 5.82 10.28
C THR A 62 -10.05 5.49 9.70
N THR A 63 -9.14 5.03 10.57
CA THR A 63 -7.79 4.66 10.17
C THR A 63 -7.37 3.39 10.89
N GLU A 64 -6.91 2.38 10.15
CA GLU A 64 -6.58 1.07 10.72
C GLU A 64 -5.45 0.37 9.94
N TRP A 65 -4.73 -0.52 10.61
CA TRP A 65 -3.67 -1.33 10.01
C TRP A 65 -4.24 -2.61 9.41
N PHE A 66 -3.86 -2.89 8.16
CA PHE A 66 -4.21 -4.10 7.45
C PHE A 66 -2.95 -4.81 6.93
N GLY A 67 -3.00 -6.14 6.89
CA GLY A 67 -1.98 -6.94 6.23
C GLY A 67 -2.06 -6.82 4.71
N GLU A 68 -0.91 -6.95 4.04
CA GLU A 68 -0.79 -6.92 2.56
C GLU A 68 -1.81 -7.83 1.86
N SER A 69 -2.05 -9.01 2.41
CA SER A 69 -2.98 -10.02 1.90
C SER A 69 -4.46 -9.64 2.00
N MET A 70 -4.82 -8.62 2.77
CA MET A 70 -6.19 -8.14 2.94
C MET A 70 -6.58 -7.07 1.91
N LEU A 71 -5.60 -6.57 1.15
CA LEU A 71 -5.74 -5.40 0.30
C LEU A 71 -5.54 -5.74 -1.18
N GLU A 72 -6.23 -5.00 -2.03
CA GLU A 72 -6.02 -4.98 -3.48
C GLU A 72 -5.80 -3.55 -3.97
N ALA A 73 -5.02 -3.39 -5.04
CA ALA A 73 -4.81 -2.08 -5.61
C ALA A 73 -6.12 -1.64 -6.29
N THR A 74 -6.60 -0.44 -5.98
CA THR A 74 -7.65 0.17 -6.78
C THR A 74 -7.04 0.61 -8.10
N GLU A 75 -7.62 0.16 -9.22
CA GLU A 75 -7.14 0.43 -10.57
C GLU A 75 -8.04 1.44 -11.29
N ASP A 76 -7.49 2.15 -12.28
CA ASP A 76 -8.29 2.95 -13.21
C ASP A 76 -8.98 2.01 -14.22
N ASP A 77 -10.32 2.00 -14.24
CA ASP A 77 -11.13 1.22 -15.17
C ASP A 77 -10.75 1.46 -16.66
N ARG A 78 -10.21 2.64 -16.99
CA ARG A 78 -9.78 2.98 -18.35
C ARG A 78 -8.41 2.42 -18.70
N HIS A 79 -7.60 2.09 -17.69
CA HIS A 79 -6.23 1.60 -17.82
C HIS A 79 -5.98 0.47 -16.81
N PRO A 80 -6.48 -0.74 -17.08
CA PRO A 80 -6.26 -1.89 -16.21
C PRO A 80 -4.76 -2.10 -15.92
N GLY A 81 -4.43 -2.36 -14.65
CA GLY A 81 -3.05 -2.46 -14.15
C GLY A 81 -2.41 -1.12 -13.74
N CYS A 82 -3.10 0.03 -13.89
CA CYS A 82 -2.63 1.31 -13.39
C CYS A 82 -3.26 1.63 -12.02
N PRO A 83 -2.49 1.60 -10.91
CA PRO A 83 -3.02 1.92 -9.60
C PRO A 83 -3.41 3.41 -9.48
N VAL A 84 -4.48 3.67 -8.76
CA VAL A 84 -4.98 5.02 -8.48
C VAL A 84 -4.31 5.59 -7.23
N PHE A 85 -4.01 6.89 -7.22
CA PHE A 85 -3.44 7.60 -6.08
C PHE A 85 -4.36 8.74 -5.61
N ALA A 86 -4.51 8.89 -4.30
CA ALA A 86 -5.25 9.98 -3.67
C ALA A 86 -4.64 11.33 -4.04
N GLY A 87 -5.50 12.29 -4.41
CA GLY A 87 -5.09 13.62 -4.86
C GLY A 87 -5.02 13.81 -6.37
N MET A 88 -5.15 12.74 -7.17
CA MET A 88 -5.53 12.86 -8.58
C MET A 88 -7.04 13.05 -8.68
N LYS A 89 -7.49 14.11 -9.36
CA LYS A 89 -8.89 14.23 -9.77
C LYS A 89 -9.21 12.97 -10.59
N LEU A 90 -10.14 12.13 -10.13
CA LEU A 90 -10.57 10.95 -10.89
C LEU A 90 -10.94 11.41 -12.32
N PRO A 91 -10.52 10.70 -13.38
CA PRO A 91 -10.88 11.08 -14.73
C PRO A 91 -12.41 11.05 -14.87
N GLU A 92 -13.01 12.13 -15.37
CA GLU A 92 -14.46 12.24 -15.53
C GLU A 92 -14.96 11.21 -16.54
N GLY A 93 -16.01 10.47 -16.15
CA GLY A 93 -16.72 9.40 -16.88
C GLY A 93 -16.57 9.40 -18.39
#